data_AF-A0AAR5PU66-F1
#
_entry.id   AF-A0AAR5PU66-F1
#
_cell.length_a   1.000
_cell.length_b   1.000
_cell.length_c   1.000
_cell.angle_alpha   90.00
_cell.angle_beta   90.00
_cell.angle_gamma   90.00
#
_symmetry.space_group_name_H-M   'P 1'
#
loop_
_entity.id
_entity.type
_entity.pdbx_description
1 polymer ?
#
loop_
_entity_poly.entity_id
_entity_poly.type
_entity_poly.pdbx_seq_one_letter_code
_entity_poly.pdbx_strand_id
1 'polypeptide(L)'
;MRLNMSLQPLIGNAWNRQKAVESNKLEDFLDEEIFENSDYFLPRRGQSMTLELALFFDEAAFKIFAPFFSYDDKKLQNMLLAYINGVQALYHHPSLGTSLELVLVRLDIMKKQPRAMPHYNGERSQLLDSFCQYQADINPKDDKNPEHWDMGLYVSGLDFFAYENGKKSGVTMGLATVGGVCLDKYACVIAEFGTTNVFGKPYPSAGFTSVYILAHEIGHNLGMHHDSTGNSCPKEGYIMSPSRGTNGETQWSSCSAEVMAKLDWASCLKDAAKPVKGKDHSRFLDIPGRIYTAKRQCEVLLRDKDAVMSPNQPQADICFSLQCKTPHRSGFYFAGPALDGTPCGTAKYCYGGHCSSRQPPKPVKVTPGGWSVWRKGLCTSGCIQKAKGMQTSTRECNNPAPVNTDQGCEGVNSQFDFCRDDNICAGKRQSPVVYASMKCKEFSKLLPELDPKGAGLQAPHEDGRVWTSCAIFCKRRDSGAFYTPRIELNDLGVSPYFPDGTWCHKDFTGMNYFCMHHHCLPENFQFTKKQIPTLDDVPFSQNARPNKPPIPPNLKNYFALSPNGRPIQTSFKNTDLYSTNEEEWETKDYVELPSIQKRFQALQQEVSDFDFF
;
A
#
# COMPACT_ATOMS: atom_id res chain seq x y z
N MET A 1 45.91 -55.38 -9.94
CA MET A 1 45.72 -56.22 -11.15
C MET A 1 44.43 -57.02 -10.97
N ARG A 2 43.48 -56.83 -11.88
CA ARG A 2 42.24 -57.61 -12.15
C ARG A 2 41.25 -57.96 -11.03
N LEU A 3 40.07 -57.38 -11.21
CA LEU A 3 38.74 -57.70 -10.65
C LEU A 3 38.31 -59.15 -10.89
N ASN A 4 37.51 -59.68 -9.96
CA ASN A 4 36.66 -60.86 -10.19
C ASN A 4 35.24 -60.61 -9.66
N MET A 5 34.26 -61.18 -10.37
CA MET A 5 32.81 -61.02 -10.25
C MET A 5 32.14 -61.89 -9.15
N SER A 6 30.99 -61.40 -8.66
CA SER A 6 29.80 -62.14 -8.16
C SER A 6 29.92 -62.80 -6.77
N LEU A 7 28.91 -62.93 -5.89
CA LEU A 7 27.46 -63.15 -6.00
C LEU A 7 26.74 -62.66 -4.71
N GLN A 8 25.45 -62.33 -4.85
CA GLN A 8 24.41 -62.08 -3.81
C GLN A 8 24.10 -63.35 -2.96
N PRO A 9 23.00 -63.47 -2.15
CA PRO A 9 22.11 -62.52 -1.43
C PRO A 9 21.83 -62.95 0.05
N LEU A 10 21.05 -62.16 0.82
CA LEU A 10 19.77 -62.57 1.45
C LEU A 10 19.43 -61.87 2.80
N ILE A 11 18.24 -61.25 2.78
CA ILE A 11 17.19 -61.17 3.83
C ILE A 11 17.39 -60.21 5.02
N GLY A 12 16.39 -59.33 5.20
CA GLY A 12 16.09 -58.71 6.50
C GLY A 12 15.25 -57.43 6.40
N ASN A 13 13.93 -57.56 6.35
CA ASN A 13 12.97 -56.46 6.38
C ASN A 13 13.10 -55.59 7.65
N ALA A 14 12.90 -54.27 7.50
CA ALA A 14 11.71 -53.55 8.00
C ALA A 14 11.97 -52.13 8.58
N TRP A 15 11.01 -51.24 8.33
CA TRP A 15 10.67 -49.98 9.01
C TRP A 15 11.47 -48.68 8.75
N ASN A 16 11.01 -47.97 7.72
CA ASN A 16 10.39 -46.63 7.79
C ASN A 16 10.91 -45.61 8.84
N ARG A 17 11.63 -44.57 8.38
CA ARG A 17 11.55 -43.21 8.91
C ARG A 17 12.10 -42.18 7.91
N GLN A 18 11.27 -41.79 6.93
CA GLN A 18 11.50 -40.54 6.18
C GLN A 18 11.26 -39.38 7.14
N LYS A 19 12.33 -38.71 7.57
CA LYS A 19 12.24 -37.35 8.13
C LYS A 19 11.96 -36.41 6.96
N ALA A 20 10.82 -35.74 7.01
CA ALA A 20 10.54 -34.56 6.22
C ALA A 20 11.66 -33.53 6.46
N VAL A 21 12.33 -33.12 5.39
CA VAL A 21 13.24 -31.98 5.42
C VAL A 21 12.36 -30.73 5.32
N GLU A 22 12.28 -29.98 6.42
CA GLU A 22 11.64 -28.67 6.46
C GLU A 22 12.36 -27.71 5.50
N SER A 23 11.62 -27.19 4.52
CA SER A 23 12.08 -26.25 3.49
C SER A 23 12.21 -24.80 3.97
N ASN A 24 12.14 -24.54 5.29
CA ASN A 24 12.12 -23.17 5.84
C ASN A 24 13.50 -22.58 6.18
N LYS A 25 14.61 -23.24 5.82
CA LYS A 25 15.97 -22.77 6.15
C LYS A 25 16.77 -22.21 4.97
N LEU A 26 16.20 -22.15 3.76
CA LEU A 26 16.95 -21.70 2.57
C LEU A 26 16.72 -20.23 2.21
N GLU A 27 15.70 -19.57 2.77
CA GLU A 27 15.50 -18.12 2.60
C GLU A 27 16.47 -17.30 3.47
N ASP A 28 16.86 -17.80 4.65
CA ASP A 28 17.67 -17.04 5.64
C ASP A 28 19.15 -16.87 5.24
N PHE A 29 19.68 -17.66 4.30
CA PHE A 29 21.11 -17.65 3.97
C PHE A 29 21.48 -16.81 2.74
N LEU A 30 20.51 -16.22 2.03
CA LEU A 30 20.78 -15.50 0.78
C LEU A 30 20.79 -13.96 0.91
N ASP A 31 20.48 -13.42 2.08
CA ASP A 31 20.45 -11.97 2.34
C ASP A 31 21.72 -11.41 3.02
N GLU A 32 22.60 -12.25 3.58
CA GLU A 32 23.76 -11.80 4.36
C GLU A 32 25.06 -11.62 3.53
N GLU A 33 25.23 -12.28 2.38
CA GLU A 33 26.50 -12.24 1.61
C GLU A 33 26.66 -11.06 0.61
N ILE A 34 25.72 -10.11 0.54
CA ILE A 34 25.74 -9.07 -0.52
C ILE A 34 26.26 -7.71 -0.04
N PHE A 35 26.48 -7.50 1.27
CA PHE A 35 26.68 -6.15 1.81
C PHE A 35 27.92 -5.98 2.71
N GLU A 36 28.98 -6.76 2.50
CA GLU A 36 30.28 -6.42 3.07
C GLU A 36 31.02 -5.43 2.15
N ASN A 37 31.36 -4.27 2.72
CA ASN A 37 32.06 -3.10 2.17
C ASN A 37 31.24 -2.12 1.29
N SER A 38 30.76 -1.05 1.94
CA SER A 38 30.40 0.21 1.29
C SER A 38 31.12 1.41 1.91
N ASP A 39 32.45 1.48 1.76
CA ASP A 39 33.21 2.74 1.88
C ASP A 39 33.19 3.49 0.54
N TYR A 40 31.99 3.93 0.11
CA TYR A 40 31.86 4.80 -1.07
C TYR A 40 31.05 6.05 -0.74
N PHE A 41 31.58 6.86 0.17
CA PHE A 41 31.22 8.27 0.24
C PHE A 41 31.89 9.00 -0.94
N LEU A 42 31.12 9.40 -1.94
CA LEU A 42 31.58 10.39 -2.91
C LEU A 42 31.34 11.77 -2.28
N PRO A 43 32.38 12.53 -1.91
CA PRO A 43 32.17 13.83 -1.29
C PRO A 43 31.69 14.82 -2.34
N ARG A 44 30.40 15.20 -2.28
CA ARG A 44 29.91 16.39 -2.98
C ARG A 44 30.43 17.62 -2.22
N ARG A 45 31.14 18.52 -2.90
CA ARG A 45 31.61 19.79 -2.34
C ARG A 45 30.41 20.71 -2.07
N GLY A 46 29.97 20.72 -0.81
CA GLY A 46 29.01 21.61 -0.17
C GLY A 46 29.06 21.35 1.34
N GLN A 47 28.55 22.26 2.18
CA GLN A 47 28.37 21.96 3.61
C GLN A 47 27.50 20.70 3.73
N SER A 48 28.08 19.61 4.23
CA SER A 48 27.36 18.36 4.46
C SER A 48 26.56 18.53 5.73
N MET A 49 25.23 18.50 5.64
CA MET A 49 24.36 18.41 6.81
C MET A 49 23.97 16.96 7.03
N THR A 50 23.97 16.54 8.29
CA THR A 50 23.50 15.23 8.74
C THR A 50 22.25 15.44 9.59
N LEU A 51 21.25 14.57 9.47
CA LEU A 51 20.09 14.54 10.36
C LEU A 51 20.01 13.14 10.99
N GLU A 52 20.28 13.05 12.28
CA GLU A 52 20.15 11.84 13.07
C GLU A 52 18.69 11.56 13.42
N LEU A 53 18.22 10.35 13.11
CA LEU A 53 16.80 9.99 13.17
C LEU A 53 16.53 8.85 14.15
N ALA A 54 15.45 9.00 14.91
CA ALA A 54 14.81 7.91 15.63
C ALA A 54 13.43 7.58 15.02
N LEU A 55 13.31 6.45 14.35
CA LEU A 55 12.05 5.98 13.77
C LEU A 55 11.28 5.10 14.75
N PHE A 56 10.04 5.48 15.04
CA PHE A 56 9.09 4.76 15.88
C PHE A 56 7.92 4.28 15.03
N PHE A 57 7.88 2.98 14.76
CA PHE A 57 6.81 2.33 13.99
C PHE A 57 5.78 1.75 14.96
N ASP A 58 4.57 2.31 14.97
CA ASP A 58 3.65 2.14 16.08
C ASP A 58 2.88 0.80 16.13
N GLU A 59 2.13 0.60 17.21
CA GLU A 59 1.33 -0.63 17.40
C GLU A 59 0.26 -0.80 16.31
N ALA A 60 -0.34 0.29 15.83
CA ALA A 60 -1.35 0.22 14.79
C ALA A 60 -0.72 -0.24 13.47
N ALA A 61 0.41 0.35 13.07
CA ALA A 61 1.15 -0.02 11.87
C ALA A 61 1.69 -1.46 11.97
N PHE A 62 2.22 -1.85 13.13
CA PHE A 62 2.67 -3.22 13.39
C PHE A 62 1.54 -4.23 13.18
N LYS A 63 0.33 -3.97 13.71
CA LYS A 63 -0.82 -4.86 13.55
C LYS A 63 -1.28 -4.97 12.08
N ILE A 64 -1.09 -3.93 11.29
CA ILE A 64 -1.43 -3.92 9.86
C ILE A 64 -0.43 -4.75 9.06
N PHE A 65 0.88 -4.54 9.26
CA PHE A 65 1.91 -5.11 8.39
C PHE A 65 2.51 -6.43 8.88
N ALA A 66 2.54 -6.69 10.20
CA ALA A 66 3.10 -7.93 10.71
C ALA A 66 2.43 -9.18 10.12
N PRO A 67 1.08 -9.29 10.02
CA PRO A 67 0.45 -10.45 9.38
C PRO A 67 0.88 -10.63 7.91
N PHE A 68 0.98 -9.53 7.15
CA PHE A 68 1.39 -9.56 5.75
C PHE A 68 2.82 -10.10 5.59
N PHE A 69 3.73 -9.67 6.46
CA PHE A 69 5.10 -10.19 6.53
C PHE A 69 5.25 -11.47 7.35
N SER A 70 4.14 -12.16 7.70
CA SER A 70 4.18 -13.41 8.46
C SER A 70 4.89 -13.30 9.82
N TYR A 71 4.79 -12.12 10.44
CA TYR A 71 5.41 -11.74 11.71
C TYR A 71 6.95 -11.81 11.71
N ASP A 72 7.55 -11.67 10.53
CA ASP A 72 9.00 -11.60 10.36
C ASP A 72 9.50 -10.16 10.60
N ASP A 73 10.10 -9.95 11.78
CA ASP A 73 10.65 -8.66 12.19
C ASP A 73 11.76 -8.16 11.24
N LYS A 74 12.53 -9.05 10.58
CA LYS A 74 13.57 -8.65 9.61
C LYS A 74 12.94 -8.10 8.33
N LYS A 75 11.86 -8.73 7.84
CA LYS A 75 11.12 -8.24 6.66
C LYS A 75 10.47 -6.88 6.93
N LEU A 76 9.89 -6.69 8.12
CA LEU A 76 9.37 -5.39 8.55
C LEU A 76 10.48 -4.33 8.63
N GLN A 77 11.59 -4.64 9.28
CA GLN A 77 12.75 -3.74 9.35
C GLN A 77 13.27 -3.39 7.95
N ASN A 78 13.39 -4.37 7.06
CA ASN A 78 13.83 -4.14 5.68
C ASN A 78 12.89 -3.22 4.90
N MET A 79 11.58 -3.25 5.18
CA MET A 79 10.59 -2.33 4.59
C MET A 79 10.79 -0.92 5.12
N LEU A 80 10.97 -0.76 6.44
CA LEU A 80 11.20 0.55 7.06
C LEU A 80 12.52 1.18 6.63
N LEU A 81 13.57 0.39 6.42
CA LEU A 81 14.83 0.90 5.87
C LEU A 81 14.66 1.36 4.41
N ALA A 82 13.92 0.63 3.58
CA ALA A 82 13.63 1.09 2.22
C ALA A 82 12.75 2.34 2.19
N TYR A 83 11.82 2.45 3.15
CA TYR A 83 10.99 3.63 3.35
C TYR A 83 11.83 4.86 3.68
N ILE A 84 12.73 4.78 4.68
CA ILE A 84 13.65 5.87 5.01
C ILE A 84 14.61 6.18 3.86
N ASN A 85 15.13 5.17 3.14
CA ASN A 85 15.98 5.45 1.98
C ASN A 85 15.20 6.10 0.81
N GLY A 86 13.89 5.85 0.69
CA GLY A 86 13.03 6.59 -0.21
C GLY A 86 12.98 8.09 0.15
N VAL A 87 12.90 8.40 1.45
CA VAL A 87 12.93 9.79 1.95
C VAL A 87 14.31 10.41 1.68
N GLN A 88 15.40 9.66 1.92
CA GLN A 88 16.76 10.08 1.61
C GLN A 88 16.93 10.49 0.14
N ALA A 89 16.37 9.70 -0.79
CA ALA A 89 16.45 10.00 -2.22
C ALA A 89 15.85 11.37 -2.57
N LEU A 90 14.78 11.77 -1.87
CA LEU A 90 14.17 13.10 -2.02
C LEU A 90 15.08 14.20 -1.48
N TYR A 91 15.69 14.03 -0.31
CA TYR A 91 16.65 15.00 0.24
C TYR A 91 17.98 15.05 -0.52
N HIS A 92 18.28 14.05 -1.33
CA HIS A 92 19.39 14.04 -2.30
C HIS A 92 18.99 14.55 -3.70
N HIS A 93 17.71 14.87 -3.91
CA HIS A 93 17.23 15.36 -5.19
C HIS A 93 17.87 16.72 -5.51
N PRO A 94 18.41 16.93 -6.74
CA PRO A 94 19.12 18.15 -7.08
C PRO A 94 18.32 19.46 -6.91
N SER A 95 16.98 19.39 -7.00
CA SER A 95 16.14 20.58 -6.85
C SER A 95 16.15 21.18 -5.45
N LEU A 96 16.61 20.44 -4.42
CA LEU A 96 16.78 20.98 -3.06
C LEU A 96 17.97 21.93 -2.95
N GLY A 97 18.94 21.84 -3.86
CA GLY A 97 20.17 22.65 -3.86
C GLY A 97 21.19 22.26 -2.78
N THR A 98 20.73 22.00 -1.55
CA THR A 98 21.57 21.59 -0.41
C THR A 98 21.22 20.17 0.01
N SER A 99 22.22 19.27 0.02
CA SER A 99 22.02 17.86 0.38
C SER A 99 21.89 17.70 1.90
N LEU A 100 20.97 16.84 2.33
CA LEU A 100 20.82 16.43 3.73
C LEU A 100 20.96 14.91 3.84
N GLU A 101 21.96 14.45 4.59
CA GLU A 101 22.20 13.03 4.86
C GLU A 101 21.35 12.60 6.06
N LEU A 102 20.46 11.63 5.89
CA LEU A 102 19.64 11.06 6.95
C LEU A 102 20.36 9.85 7.55
N VAL A 103 20.51 9.81 8.87
CA VAL A 103 21.17 8.68 9.54
C VAL A 103 20.25 8.08 10.59
N LEU A 104 19.89 6.81 10.42
CA LEU A 104 19.02 6.12 11.36
C LEU A 104 19.83 5.58 12.55
N VAL A 105 19.79 6.31 13.66
CA VAL A 105 20.45 5.95 14.92
C VAL A 105 19.54 5.08 15.80
N ARG A 106 18.22 5.22 15.65
CA ARG A 106 17.25 4.40 16.38
C ARG A 106 16.08 3.94 15.50
N LEU A 107 15.63 2.71 15.76
CA LEU A 107 14.47 2.10 15.11
C LEU A 107 13.75 1.24 16.14
N ASP A 108 12.51 1.62 16.45
CA ASP A 108 11.66 0.95 17.42
C ASP A 108 10.37 0.48 16.72
N ILE A 109 10.20 -0.84 16.62
CA ILE A 109 8.93 -1.46 16.19
C ILE A 109 8.09 -1.72 17.44
N MET A 110 7.11 -0.85 17.69
CA MET A 110 6.28 -0.90 18.89
C MET A 110 5.20 -1.98 18.74
N LYS A 111 5.44 -3.17 19.29
CA LYS A 111 4.40 -4.22 19.36
C LYS A 111 3.23 -3.84 20.28
N LYS A 112 3.43 -2.84 21.14
CA LYS A 112 2.44 -2.27 22.05
C LYS A 112 2.70 -0.80 22.28
N GLN A 113 1.64 0.01 22.34
CA GLN A 113 1.73 1.42 22.66
C GLN A 113 2.30 1.64 24.07
N PRO A 114 3.35 2.47 24.23
CA PRO A 114 3.83 2.89 25.54
C PRO A 114 2.75 3.64 26.32
N ARG A 115 2.58 3.32 27.61
CA ARG A 115 1.61 4.04 28.46
C ARG A 115 1.94 5.52 28.63
N ALA A 116 3.22 5.87 28.56
CA ALA A 116 3.69 7.24 28.63
C ALA A 116 3.43 8.04 27.34
N MET A 117 3.01 7.38 26.25
CA MET A 117 2.72 8.00 24.97
C MET A 117 1.35 7.54 24.46
N PRO A 118 0.24 8.08 25.00
CA PRO A 118 -1.09 7.82 24.47
C PRO A 118 -1.20 8.34 23.02
N HIS A 119 -1.79 7.54 22.14
CA HIS A 119 -1.92 7.86 20.71
C HIS A 119 -3.26 8.54 20.34
N TYR A 120 -4.15 8.75 21.31
CA TYR A 120 -5.45 9.46 21.15
C TYR A 120 -6.31 9.04 19.95
N ASN A 121 -6.25 7.76 19.58
CA ASN A 121 -6.91 7.20 18.39
C ASN A 121 -6.60 7.93 17.06
N GLY A 122 -5.51 8.70 16.97
CA GLY A 122 -5.14 9.46 15.78
C GLY A 122 -5.64 10.91 15.78
N GLU A 123 -6.14 11.47 16.89
CA GLU A 123 -6.34 12.92 16.97
C GLU A 123 -4.97 13.58 16.82
N ARG A 124 -4.75 14.26 15.70
CA ARG A 124 -3.42 14.60 15.21
C ARG A 124 -2.64 15.50 16.15
N SER A 125 -3.30 16.46 16.80
CA SER A 125 -2.64 17.45 17.66
C SER A 125 -2.23 16.82 18.99
N GLN A 126 -3.13 16.07 19.62
CA GLN A 126 -2.83 15.35 20.86
C GLN A 126 -1.79 14.25 20.64
N LEU A 127 -1.83 13.58 19.48
CA LEU A 127 -0.85 12.57 19.11
C LEU A 127 0.54 13.19 18.93
N LEU A 128 0.66 14.29 18.18
CA LEU A 128 1.92 15.00 18.02
C LEU A 128 2.46 15.44 19.39
N ASP A 129 1.68 16.14 20.21
CA ASP A 129 2.09 16.62 21.53
C ASP A 129 2.62 15.49 22.43
N SER A 130 1.91 14.36 22.43
CA SER A 130 2.25 13.16 23.19
C SER A 130 3.55 12.52 22.71
N PHE A 131 3.71 12.35 21.41
CA PHE A 131 4.91 11.78 20.83
C PHE A 131 6.13 12.70 21.03
N CYS A 132 5.97 14.00 20.78
CA CYS A 132 6.99 15.02 20.98
C CYS A 132 7.51 15.06 22.42
N GLN A 133 6.62 14.92 23.41
CA GLN A 133 7.01 14.78 24.81
C GLN A 133 7.75 13.46 25.05
N TYR A 134 7.18 12.34 24.61
CA TYR A 134 7.76 11.01 24.83
C TYR A 134 9.17 10.88 24.25
N GLN A 135 9.37 11.28 22.99
CA GLN A 135 10.67 11.19 22.33
C GLN A 135 11.71 12.05 23.06
N ALA A 136 11.34 13.27 23.50
CA ALA A 136 12.25 14.16 24.22
C ALA A 136 12.65 13.64 25.61
N ASP A 137 11.79 12.86 26.25
CA ASP A 137 12.04 12.26 27.56
C ASP A 137 13.00 11.07 27.48
N ILE A 138 13.06 10.38 26.34
CA ILE A 138 13.91 9.20 26.13
C ILE A 138 15.15 9.47 25.28
N ASN A 139 15.25 10.65 24.66
CA ASN A 139 16.42 11.08 23.89
C ASN A 139 17.56 11.48 24.84
N PRO A 140 18.76 10.89 24.72
CA PRO A 140 19.95 11.41 25.40
C PRO A 140 20.10 12.93 25.16
N LYS A 141 20.50 13.70 26.17
CA LYS A 141 20.58 15.17 26.05
C LYS A 141 21.86 15.69 25.40
N ASP A 142 22.91 14.87 25.40
CA ASP A 142 24.19 15.23 24.79
C ASP A 142 24.20 14.77 23.33
N ASP A 143 24.26 15.74 22.42
CA ASP A 143 24.38 15.60 20.97
C ASP A 143 25.53 14.66 20.56
N LYS A 144 26.59 14.60 21.38
CA LYS A 144 27.73 13.72 21.12
C LYS A 144 27.48 12.25 21.46
N ASN A 145 26.34 11.93 22.06
CA ASN A 145 25.99 10.56 22.39
C ASN A 145 25.58 9.84 21.08
N PRO A 146 26.17 8.68 20.74
CA PRO A 146 25.82 7.95 19.51
C PRO A 146 24.37 7.41 19.48
N GLU A 147 23.65 7.45 20.60
CA GLU A 147 22.22 7.14 20.69
C GLU A 147 21.33 8.40 20.74
N HIS A 148 21.91 9.61 20.72
CA HIS A 148 21.17 10.85 20.50
C HIS A 148 20.56 10.85 19.10
N TRP A 149 19.45 11.56 18.93
CA TRP A 149 18.90 11.87 17.62
C TRP A 149 18.47 13.33 17.55
N ASP A 150 18.66 13.94 16.39
CA ASP A 150 18.18 15.28 16.08
C ASP A 150 16.66 15.32 15.98
N MET A 151 16.04 14.28 15.43
CA MET A 151 14.61 14.27 15.14
C MET A 151 13.95 12.89 15.36
N GLY A 152 12.84 12.90 16.10
CA GLY A 152 11.98 11.73 16.28
C GLY A 152 10.91 11.64 15.17
N LEU A 153 10.74 10.45 14.59
CA LEU A 153 9.75 10.18 13.56
C LEU A 153 8.73 9.16 14.07
N TYR A 154 7.46 9.51 14.16
CA TYR A 154 6.39 8.57 14.51
C TYR A 154 5.59 8.16 13.27
N VAL A 155 5.77 6.91 12.85
CA VAL A 155 5.10 6.35 11.69
C VAL A 155 3.99 5.43 12.15
N SER A 156 2.75 5.78 11.78
CA SER A 156 1.55 5.23 12.41
C SER A 156 0.57 4.62 11.42
N GLY A 157 -0.06 3.52 11.81
CA GLY A 157 -1.18 2.91 11.07
C GLY A 157 -2.55 3.49 11.43
N LEU A 158 -2.59 4.57 12.21
CA LEU A 158 -3.83 5.26 12.58
C LEU A 158 -4.29 6.20 11.45
N ASP A 159 -5.61 6.35 11.33
CA ASP A 159 -6.26 7.36 10.49
C ASP A 159 -6.27 8.69 11.26
N PHE A 160 -5.35 9.58 10.90
CA PHE A 160 -5.15 10.85 11.55
C PHE A 160 -6.32 11.78 11.25
N PHE A 161 -6.74 12.53 12.27
CA PHE A 161 -7.87 13.42 12.12
C PHE A 161 -7.78 14.65 13.00
N ALA A 162 -8.55 15.67 12.63
CA ALA A 162 -8.84 16.83 13.44
C ALA A 162 -10.34 17.11 13.49
N TYR A 163 -10.75 17.93 14.45
CA TYR A 163 -12.10 18.49 14.49
C TYR A 163 -12.11 19.88 13.86
N GLU A 164 -12.71 19.98 12.68
CA GLU A 164 -12.87 21.23 11.94
C GLU A 164 -14.34 21.60 11.91
N ASN A 165 -14.70 22.78 12.45
CA ASN A 165 -16.10 23.23 12.56
C ASN A 165 -17.04 22.19 13.20
N GLY A 166 -16.53 21.44 14.19
CA GLY A 166 -17.29 20.40 14.90
C GLY A 166 -17.43 19.06 14.14
N LYS A 167 -16.78 18.90 12.99
CA LYS A 167 -16.77 17.64 12.22
C LYS A 167 -15.38 17.01 12.22
N LYS A 168 -15.34 15.68 12.31
CA LYS A 168 -14.10 14.91 12.16
C LYS A 168 -13.64 14.99 10.69
N SER A 169 -12.45 15.52 10.47
CA SER A 169 -11.77 15.66 9.17
C SER A 169 -10.56 14.72 9.16
N GLY A 170 -10.55 13.72 8.27
CA GLY A 170 -9.50 12.70 8.16
C GLY A 170 -8.60 12.92 6.94
N VAL A 171 -8.30 14.17 6.64
CA VAL A 171 -7.55 14.56 5.43
C VAL A 171 -6.06 14.66 5.72
N THR A 172 -5.70 14.88 6.99
CA THR A 172 -4.32 15.04 7.42
C THR A 172 -3.59 13.71 7.39
N MET A 173 -2.51 13.60 6.63
CA MET A 173 -1.67 12.39 6.59
C MET A 173 -0.37 12.52 7.39
N GLY A 174 -0.02 13.73 7.84
CA GLY A 174 1.15 14.01 8.66
C GLY A 174 0.96 15.30 9.45
N LEU A 175 1.80 15.52 10.46
CA LEU A 175 1.82 16.77 11.21
C LEU A 175 3.22 17.01 11.81
N ALA A 176 3.70 18.24 11.69
CA ALA A 176 4.96 18.67 12.31
C ALA A 176 4.88 20.11 12.83
N THR A 177 5.79 20.47 13.75
CA THR A 177 6.04 21.89 14.06
C THR A 177 6.95 22.51 13.00
N VAL A 178 6.74 23.78 12.65
CA VAL A 178 7.64 24.47 11.73
C VAL A 178 8.92 24.92 12.45
N GLY A 179 10.08 24.55 11.92
CA GLY A 179 11.39 24.97 12.45
C GLY A 179 11.74 24.39 13.83
N GLY A 180 11.18 23.22 14.16
CA GLY A 180 11.41 22.53 15.44
C GLY A 180 12.77 21.84 15.55
N VAL A 181 13.53 21.71 14.45
CA VAL A 181 14.80 20.98 14.44
C VAL A 181 15.81 21.57 15.43
N CYS A 182 16.61 20.71 16.07
CA CYS A 182 17.52 21.05 17.16
C CYS A 182 16.85 21.62 18.43
N LEU A 183 15.52 21.54 18.56
CA LEU A 183 14.80 21.94 19.77
C LEU A 183 14.16 20.70 20.42
N ASP A 184 14.78 20.18 21.49
CA ASP A 184 14.40 18.98 22.25
C ASP A 184 12.98 18.45 21.98
N LYS A 185 11.95 19.16 22.50
CA LYS A 185 10.55 18.72 22.45
C LYS A 185 9.91 18.89 21.07
N TYR A 186 10.40 19.79 20.23
CA TYR A 186 9.76 20.15 18.97
C TYR A 186 10.42 19.50 17.75
N ALA A 187 11.54 18.81 17.92
CA ALA A 187 12.18 18.05 16.84
C ALA A 187 11.50 16.67 16.66
N CYS A 188 10.23 16.70 16.26
CA CYS A 188 9.35 15.55 16.15
C CYS A 188 8.37 15.71 14.98
N VAL A 189 8.08 14.59 14.31
CA VAL A 189 7.08 14.53 13.23
C VAL A 189 6.21 13.29 13.40
N ILE A 190 4.95 13.38 12.97
CA ILE A 190 4.06 12.21 12.84
C ILE A 190 3.65 12.04 11.37
N ALA A 191 3.61 10.80 10.88
CA ALA A 191 3.20 10.49 9.51
C ALA A 191 2.41 9.17 9.47
N GLU A 192 1.39 9.12 8.61
CA GLU A 192 0.61 7.92 8.34
C GLU A 192 1.37 6.92 7.48
N PHE A 193 1.23 5.64 7.78
CA PHE A 193 1.70 4.53 6.96
C PHE A 193 0.80 3.30 7.13
N GLY A 194 0.16 2.87 6.03
CA GLY A 194 -0.75 1.72 6.03
C GLY A 194 -2.22 2.04 6.26
N THR A 195 -2.56 3.31 6.39
CA THR A 195 -3.91 3.78 6.76
C THR A 195 -4.96 3.43 5.70
N THR A 196 -6.13 3.00 6.18
CA THR A 196 -7.32 2.77 5.36
C THR A 196 -8.53 3.47 5.96
N ASN A 197 -9.51 3.82 5.13
CA ASN A 197 -10.78 4.32 5.63
C ASN A 197 -11.62 3.21 6.29
N VAL A 198 -12.80 3.57 6.78
CA VAL A 198 -13.74 2.65 7.44
C VAL A 198 -14.22 1.48 6.56
N PHE A 199 -14.04 1.55 5.23
CA PHE A 199 -14.35 0.49 4.28
C PHE A 199 -13.11 -0.32 3.87
N GLY A 200 -11.97 -0.13 4.53
CA GLY A 200 -10.71 -0.80 4.22
C GLY A 200 -10.00 -0.27 2.97
N LYS A 201 -10.53 0.78 2.32
CA LYS A 201 -9.91 1.37 1.13
C LYS A 201 -8.62 2.07 1.52
N PRO A 202 -7.50 1.84 0.80
CA PRO A 202 -6.22 2.45 1.12
C PRO A 202 -6.24 3.95 0.84
N TYR A 203 -5.85 4.73 1.84
CA TYR A 203 -5.42 6.11 1.60
C TYR A 203 -4.14 6.13 0.77
N PRO A 204 -3.76 7.26 0.15
CA PRO A 204 -2.44 7.39 -0.46
C PRO A 204 -1.31 6.98 0.49
N SER A 205 -1.43 7.31 1.78
CA SER A 205 -0.52 6.92 2.88
C SER A 205 -0.46 5.41 3.17
N ALA A 206 -1.28 4.57 2.55
CA ALA A 206 -1.31 3.13 2.81
C ALA A 206 -0.07 2.36 2.33
N GLY A 207 0.76 2.98 1.48
CA GLY A 207 1.97 2.38 0.92
C GLY A 207 3.11 3.39 0.82
N PHE A 208 4.02 3.17 -0.14
CA PHE A 208 5.22 4.00 -0.27
C PHE A 208 4.99 5.46 -0.69
N THR A 209 3.76 5.87 -1.07
CA THR A 209 3.43 7.31 -1.15
C THR A 209 3.73 8.04 0.16
N SER A 210 3.65 7.35 1.29
CA SER A 210 4.03 7.88 2.62
C SER A 210 5.48 8.38 2.69
N VAL A 211 6.37 7.95 1.79
CA VAL A 211 7.73 8.51 1.69
C VAL A 211 7.68 10.02 1.46
N TYR A 212 6.78 10.45 0.59
CA TYR A 212 6.61 11.87 0.26
C TYR A 212 5.95 12.64 1.41
N ILE A 213 5.02 12.01 2.12
CA ILE A 213 4.38 12.58 3.32
C ILE A 213 5.44 12.81 4.40
N LEU A 214 6.25 11.80 4.74
CA LEU A 214 7.29 11.95 5.75
C LEU A 214 8.36 12.98 5.34
N ALA A 215 8.74 13.04 4.07
CA ALA A 215 9.65 14.08 3.58
C ALA A 215 9.04 15.48 3.73
N HIS A 216 7.75 15.64 3.47
CA HIS A 216 7.04 16.90 3.66
C HIS A 216 7.08 17.34 5.14
N GLU A 217 6.77 16.44 6.07
CA GLU A 217 6.76 16.75 7.51
C GLU A 217 8.16 17.06 8.06
N ILE A 218 9.19 16.35 7.61
CA ILE A 218 10.58 16.70 7.94
C ILE A 218 10.91 18.09 7.37
N GLY A 219 10.44 18.42 6.16
CA GLY A 219 10.55 19.74 5.56
C GLY A 219 9.99 20.85 6.46
N HIS A 220 8.77 20.65 6.99
CA HIS A 220 8.20 21.55 8.00
C HIS A 220 9.12 21.70 9.21
N ASN A 221 9.61 20.61 9.78
CA ASN A 221 10.47 20.68 10.97
C ASN A 221 11.82 21.39 10.72
N LEU A 222 12.33 21.32 9.48
CA LEU A 222 13.49 22.10 9.01
C LEU A 222 13.17 23.57 8.73
N GLY A 223 11.90 23.99 8.84
CA GLY A 223 11.46 25.39 8.70
C GLY A 223 10.78 25.73 7.37
N MET A 224 10.50 24.73 6.53
CA MET A 224 9.75 24.96 5.30
C MET A 224 8.27 25.21 5.63
N HIS A 225 7.67 26.14 4.89
CA HIS A 225 6.22 26.29 4.88
C HIS A 225 5.68 25.70 3.58
N HIS A 226 4.36 25.59 3.48
CA HIS A 226 3.74 25.25 2.21
C HIS A 226 4.15 26.21 1.10
N ASP A 227 4.35 25.68 -0.09
CA ASP A 227 4.48 26.51 -1.28
C ASP A 227 3.21 27.38 -1.41
N SER A 228 3.39 28.64 -1.86
CA SER A 228 2.40 29.73 -1.86
C SER A 228 1.99 30.31 -0.49
N THR A 229 2.43 29.73 0.63
CA THR A 229 2.17 30.29 1.97
C THR A 229 3.34 31.17 2.41
N GLY A 230 3.19 32.49 2.24
CA GLY A 230 4.24 33.45 2.62
C GLY A 230 5.49 33.39 1.72
N ASN A 231 5.39 32.74 0.55
CA ASN A 231 6.45 32.64 -0.45
C ASN A 231 5.86 32.68 -1.88
N SER A 232 6.73 32.78 -2.89
CA SER A 232 6.35 32.98 -4.30
C SER A 232 6.19 31.68 -5.12
N CYS A 233 6.39 30.52 -4.51
CA CYS A 233 6.34 29.24 -5.23
C CYS A 233 4.90 28.82 -5.57
N PRO A 234 4.69 28.09 -6.68
CA PRO A 234 3.38 27.59 -7.05
C PRO A 234 2.81 26.66 -5.97
N LYS A 235 1.51 26.77 -5.69
CA LYS A 235 0.83 25.98 -4.67
C LYS A 235 1.04 24.47 -4.86
N GLU A 236 0.90 23.97 -6.09
CA GLU A 236 0.93 22.53 -6.40
C GLU A 236 2.19 22.13 -7.21
N GLY A 237 2.52 20.83 -7.19
CA GLY A 237 3.55 20.20 -8.03
C GLY A 237 4.89 19.93 -7.35
N TYR A 238 5.03 20.25 -6.06
CA TYR A 238 6.27 20.08 -5.30
C TYR A 238 6.02 19.36 -3.97
N ILE A 239 7.10 18.90 -3.34
CA ILE A 239 7.01 18.16 -2.07
C ILE A 239 6.31 18.97 -0.98
N MET A 240 6.47 20.30 -0.94
CA MET A 240 5.83 21.19 0.05
C MET A 240 4.47 21.76 -0.42
N SER A 241 3.83 21.16 -1.41
CA SER A 241 2.46 21.50 -1.76
C SER A 241 1.49 21.18 -0.61
N PRO A 242 0.48 22.03 -0.35
CA PRO A 242 -0.46 21.90 0.78
C PRO A 242 -1.50 20.79 0.57
N SER A 243 -1.59 20.31 -0.67
CA SER A 243 -2.41 19.16 -1.04
C SER A 243 -1.49 18.06 -1.53
N ARG A 244 -1.82 16.81 -1.19
CA ARG A 244 -1.07 15.64 -1.66
C ARG A 244 -1.92 14.83 -2.62
N GLY A 245 -1.57 14.94 -3.90
CA GLY A 245 -2.05 14.06 -4.94
C GLY A 245 -1.39 12.68 -4.89
N THR A 246 -1.67 11.91 -5.94
CA THR A 246 -0.98 10.65 -6.22
C THR A 246 -0.02 10.80 -7.40
N ASN A 247 0.42 12.02 -7.71
CA ASN A 247 0.89 12.42 -9.03
C ASN A 247 2.14 13.31 -9.00
N GLY A 248 3.32 12.69 -9.02
CA GLY A 248 4.55 13.37 -9.48
C GLY A 248 5.13 14.51 -8.64
N GLU A 249 4.62 14.81 -7.44
CA GLU A 249 5.19 15.83 -6.52
C GLU A 249 6.45 15.30 -5.82
N THR A 250 7.46 15.02 -6.64
CA THR A 250 8.72 14.33 -6.29
C THR A 250 9.92 15.28 -6.19
N GLN A 251 9.70 16.57 -6.41
CA GLN A 251 10.74 17.60 -6.46
C GLN A 251 10.46 18.70 -5.43
N TRP A 252 11.52 19.30 -4.90
CA TRP A 252 11.46 20.49 -4.06
C TRP A 252 11.36 21.77 -4.89
N SER A 253 10.61 22.75 -4.40
CA SER A 253 10.50 24.09 -4.98
C SER A 253 11.76 24.92 -4.71
N SER A 254 11.93 26.02 -5.44
CA SER A 254 13.02 26.99 -5.15
C SER A 254 12.89 27.61 -3.76
N CYS A 255 11.68 27.74 -3.21
CA CYS A 255 11.43 28.27 -1.87
C CYS A 255 11.89 27.28 -0.80
N SER A 256 11.63 25.98 -1.00
CA SER A 256 12.15 24.92 -0.13
C SER A 256 13.69 24.89 -0.14
N ALA A 257 14.29 25.02 -1.33
CA ALA A 257 15.75 25.08 -1.48
C ALA A 257 16.39 26.29 -0.77
N GLU A 258 15.72 27.45 -0.81
CA GLU A 258 16.17 28.65 -0.11
C GLU A 258 16.18 28.48 1.41
N VAL A 259 15.18 27.80 1.98
CA VAL A 259 15.14 27.47 3.41
C VAL A 259 16.34 26.60 3.80
N MET A 260 16.61 25.53 3.03
CA MET A 260 17.75 24.64 3.29
C MET A 260 19.09 25.37 3.24
N ALA A 261 19.27 26.29 2.29
CA ALA A 261 20.50 27.07 2.17
C ALA A 261 20.76 28.00 3.38
N LYS A 262 19.75 28.28 4.21
CA LYS A 262 19.81 29.17 5.38
C LYS A 262 19.75 28.43 6.72
N LEU A 263 19.97 27.11 6.73
CA LEU A 263 19.96 26.27 7.94
C LEU A 263 21.20 26.40 8.83
N ASP A 264 22.03 27.43 8.67
CA ASP A 264 23.26 27.62 9.46
C ASP A 264 23.02 27.72 10.98
N TRP A 265 21.80 28.05 11.40
CA TRP A 265 21.40 28.13 12.80
C TRP A 265 21.20 26.76 13.47
N ALA A 266 20.97 25.70 12.69
CA ALA A 266 20.71 24.35 13.16
C ALA A 266 22.04 23.62 13.41
N SER A 267 22.66 23.89 14.57
CA SER A 267 24.00 23.38 14.88
C SER A 267 24.08 21.87 15.06
N CYS A 268 22.97 21.22 15.47
CA CYS A 268 22.89 19.77 15.63
C CYS A 268 23.08 19.03 14.29
N LEU A 269 22.84 19.68 13.15
CA LEU A 269 22.99 19.04 11.84
C LEU A 269 24.42 19.02 11.29
N LYS A 270 25.40 19.55 12.04
CA LYS A 270 26.75 19.84 11.53
C LYS A 270 27.76 18.75 11.87
N ASP A 271 27.43 17.84 12.76
CA ASP A 271 28.26 16.70 13.07
C ASP A 271 27.93 15.52 12.14
N ALA A 272 28.62 14.41 12.35
CA ALA A 272 28.56 13.26 11.47
C ALA A 272 28.26 12.02 12.29
N ALA A 273 27.20 11.34 11.90
CA ALA A 273 26.72 10.14 12.54
C ALA A 273 27.04 8.88 11.72
N LYS A 274 27.04 7.73 12.38
CA LYS A 274 27.03 6.43 11.71
C LYS A 274 25.76 5.68 12.08
N PRO A 275 25.12 4.99 11.13
CA PRO A 275 23.94 4.21 11.43
C PRO A 275 24.28 3.07 12.42
N VAL A 276 23.34 2.73 13.28
CA VAL A 276 23.49 1.58 14.18
C VAL A 276 23.52 0.29 13.36
N LYS A 277 24.32 -0.69 13.80
CA LYS A 277 24.50 -1.98 13.11
C LYS A 277 23.15 -2.61 12.72
N GLY A 278 23.01 -2.96 11.43
CA GLY A 278 21.80 -3.58 10.88
C GLY A 278 20.66 -2.61 10.55
N LYS A 279 20.77 -1.32 10.92
CA LYS A 279 19.77 -0.27 10.64
C LYS A 279 20.23 0.71 9.56
N ASP A 280 21.24 0.31 8.79
CA ASP A 280 21.78 1.12 7.70
C ASP A 280 20.87 1.06 6.46
N HIS A 281 20.13 2.14 6.23
CA HIS A 281 19.28 2.29 5.06
C HIS A 281 20.07 2.62 3.79
N SER A 282 21.30 3.13 3.91
CA SER A 282 22.14 3.53 2.76
C SER A 282 22.53 2.35 1.86
N ARG A 283 22.37 1.11 2.35
CA ARG A 283 22.49 -0.11 1.53
C ARG A 283 21.59 -0.13 0.29
N PHE A 284 20.53 0.69 0.27
CA PHE A 284 19.63 0.85 -0.87
C PHE A 284 20.11 1.91 -1.89
N LEU A 285 21.16 2.68 -1.59
CA LEU A 285 21.85 3.61 -2.51
C LEU A 285 20.93 4.65 -3.17
N ASP A 286 19.93 5.15 -2.44
CA ASP A 286 18.90 6.10 -2.87
C ASP A 286 18.01 5.56 -4.00
N ILE A 287 17.99 4.24 -4.17
CA ILE A 287 17.21 3.57 -5.22
C ILE A 287 16.47 2.34 -4.67
N PRO A 288 15.66 2.50 -3.61
CA PRO A 288 15.00 1.36 -2.96
C PRO A 288 14.08 0.59 -3.90
N GLY A 289 13.60 1.21 -4.99
CA GLY A 289 12.77 0.61 -6.05
C GLY A 289 13.43 -0.54 -6.81
N ARG A 290 14.77 -0.69 -6.72
CA ARG A 290 15.47 -1.87 -7.27
C ARG A 290 15.13 -3.15 -6.52
N ILE A 291 14.89 -3.06 -5.21
CA ILE A 291 14.56 -4.18 -4.34
C ILE A 291 13.05 -4.21 -4.10
N TYR A 292 12.44 -3.04 -3.88
CA TYR A 292 11.00 -2.84 -3.80
C TYR A 292 10.47 -2.47 -5.18
N THR A 293 10.46 -3.43 -6.10
CA THR A 293 9.98 -3.22 -7.48
C THR A 293 8.51 -2.79 -7.52
N ALA A 294 7.97 -2.43 -8.69
CA ALA A 294 6.58 -1.99 -8.83
C ALA A 294 5.60 -3.01 -8.25
N LYS A 295 5.84 -4.31 -8.46
CA LYS A 295 5.08 -5.40 -7.84
C LYS A 295 5.09 -5.30 -6.31
N ARG A 296 6.26 -5.22 -5.67
CA ARG A 296 6.36 -5.16 -4.21
C ARG A 296 5.72 -3.90 -3.62
N GLN A 297 5.81 -2.77 -4.32
CA GLN A 297 5.11 -1.55 -3.93
C GLN A 297 3.58 -1.75 -3.93
N CYS A 298 3.04 -2.43 -4.94
CA CYS A 298 1.62 -2.81 -4.98
C CYS A 298 1.23 -3.83 -3.89
N GLU A 299 2.11 -4.81 -3.60
CA GLU A 299 1.88 -5.77 -2.52
C GLU A 299 1.82 -5.09 -1.15
N VAL A 300 2.68 -4.10 -0.89
CA VAL A 300 2.67 -3.30 0.35
C VAL A 300 1.41 -2.44 0.43
N LEU A 301 1.06 -1.71 -0.64
CA LEU A 301 -0.14 -0.86 -0.68
C LEU A 301 -1.42 -1.65 -0.38
N LEU A 302 -1.60 -2.79 -1.05
CA LEU A 302 -2.83 -3.57 -0.96
C LEU A 302 -2.78 -4.65 0.12
N ARG A 303 -1.59 -4.92 0.69
CA ARG A 303 -1.32 -6.02 1.64
C ARG A 303 -1.73 -7.37 1.05
N ASP A 304 -1.36 -7.58 -0.21
CA ASP A 304 -1.76 -8.73 -1.01
C ASP A 304 -0.59 -9.20 -1.88
N LYS A 305 -0.18 -10.46 -1.73
CA LYS A 305 0.98 -11.04 -2.43
C LYS A 305 0.74 -11.26 -3.93
N ASP A 306 -0.52 -11.25 -4.35
CA ASP A 306 -0.91 -11.34 -5.76
C ASP A 306 -1.13 -9.96 -6.40
N ALA A 307 -0.90 -8.87 -5.66
CA ALA A 307 -0.96 -7.53 -6.21
C ALA A 307 0.19 -7.27 -7.20
N VAL A 308 -0.14 -6.61 -8.30
CA VAL A 308 0.77 -6.31 -9.41
C VAL A 308 0.48 -4.92 -9.96
N MET A 309 1.43 -4.38 -10.73
CA MET A 309 1.19 -3.20 -11.56
C MET A 309 0.01 -3.45 -12.52
N SER A 310 -0.82 -2.43 -12.72
CA SER A 310 -1.95 -2.48 -13.65
C SER A 310 -1.45 -2.80 -15.07
N PRO A 311 -1.96 -3.87 -15.73
CA PRO A 311 -1.47 -4.30 -17.03
C PRO A 311 -1.79 -3.31 -18.17
N ASN A 312 -2.73 -2.39 -17.93
CA ASN A 312 -3.16 -1.41 -18.92
C ASN A 312 -2.38 -0.08 -18.82
N GLN A 313 -1.49 0.06 -17.84
CA GLN A 313 -0.68 1.25 -17.66
C GLN A 313 0.62 1.16 -18.48
N PRO A 314 1.01 2.21 -19.24
CA PRO A 314 2.34 2.28 -19.83
C PRO A 314 3.43 2.24 -18.76
N GLN A 315 4.42 1.36 -18.92
CA GLN A 315 5.45 1.13 -17.90
C GLN A 315 6.27 2.39 -17.55
N ALA A 316 6.42 3.34 -18.49
CA ALA A 316 7.14 4.58 -18.23
C ALA A 316 6.41 5.52 -17.27
N ASP A 317 5.08 5.45 -17.22
CA ASP A 317 4.23 6.36 -16.44
C ASP A 317 4.22 6.03 -14.95
N ILE A 318 4.71 4.84 -14.57
CA ILE A 318 4.73 4.41 -13.16
C ILE A 318 5.61 5.31 -12.28
N CYS A 319 6.64 5.92 -12.87
CA CYS A 319 7.52 6.84 -12.14
C CYS A 319 6.76 8.08 -11.68
N PHE A 320 5.72 8.48 -12.42
CA PHE A 320 4.87 9.60 -12.06
C PHE A 320 3.72 9.16 -11.14
N SER A 321 3.08 8.03 -11.45
CA SER A 321 1.99 7.48 -10.63
C SER A 321 1.78 5.99 -10.93
N LEU A 322 2.17 5.10 -10.03
CA LEU A 322 2.01 3.66 -10.15
C LEU A 322 0.55 3.24 -9.88
N GLN A 323 -0.06 2.50 -10.81
CA GLN A 323 -1.35 1.84 -10.60
C GLN A 323 -1.18 0.37 -10.25
N CYS A 324 -1.95 -0.08 -9.27
CA CYS A 324 -1.93 -1.44 -8.74
C CYS A 324 -3.29 -2.12 -8.93
N LYS A 325 -3.24 -3.43 -9.20
CA LYS A 325 -4.39 -4.33 -9.24
C LYS A 325 -4.08 -5.61 -8.48
N THR A 326 -5.13 -6.28 -8.01
CA THR A 326 -5.06 -7.63 -7.42
C THR A 326 -6.24 -8.46 -7.95
N PRO A 327 -6.09 -9.77 -8.16
CA PRO A 327 -7.22 -10.65 -8.50
C PRO A 327 -8.30 -10.72 -7.42
N HIS A 328 -8.02 -10.30 -6.18
CA HIS A 328 -8.95 -10.41 -5.06
C HIS A 328 -9.90 -9.22 -4.91
N ARG A 329 -9.68 -8.12 -5.66
CA ARG A 329 -10.44 -6.87 -5.55
C ARG A 329 -10.75 -6.34 -6.94
N SER A 330 -11.93 -5.75 -7.12
CA SER A 330 -12.32 -5.08 -8.36
C SER A 330 -11.66 -3.70 -8.48
N GLY A 331 -11.41 -3.26 -9.71
CA GLY A 331 -10.80 -1.96 -10.01
C GLY A 331 -9.28 -1.88 -9.80
N PHE A 332 -8.77 -0.65 -9.67
CA PHE A 332 -7.35 -0.38 -9.48
C PHE A 332 -7.12 0.64 -8.37
N TYR A 333 -5.87 0.79 -7.95
CA TYR A 333 -5.45 1.69 -6.87
C TYR A 333 -4.20 2.42 -7.27
N PHE A 334 -4.13 3.73 -7.01
CA PHE A 334 -2.91 4.50 -7.15
C PHE A 334 -2.01 4.29 -5.92
N ALA A 335 -0.73 4.09 -6.18
CA ALA A 335 0.34 3.92 -5.18
C ALA A 335 1.28 5.13 -5.08
N GLY A 336 0.92 6.25 -5.73
CA GLY A 336 1.80 7.39 -5.90
C GLY A 336 2.94 7.13 -6.89
N PRO A 337 3.91 8.04 -6.99
CA PRO A 337 5.11 7.84 -7.80
C PRO A 337 5.87 6.57 -7.37
N ALA A 338 6.32 5.76 -8.33
CA ALA A 338 7.15 4.61 -8.02
C ALA A 338 8.50 5.05 -7.43
N LEU A 339 8.98 4.33 -6.42
CA LEU A 339 10.26 4.59 -5.77
C LEU A 339 11.43 4.68 -6.77
N ASP A 340 12.40 5.54 -6.48
CA ASP A 340 13.62 5.66 -7.28
C ASP A 340 14.32 4.30 -7.43
N GLY A 341 14.82 4.01 -8.63
CA GLY A 341 15.38 2.71 -8.99
C GLY A 341 14.38 1.68 -9.52
N THR A 342 13.07 1.95 -9.48
CA THR A 342 12.05 1.02 -10.01
C THR A 342 12.22 0.86 -11.53
N PRO A 343 12.24 -0.37 -12.08
CA PRO A 343 12.31 -0.57 -13.53
C PRO A 343 11.08 -0.06 -14.28
N CYS A 344 11.26 0.95 -15.14
CA CYS A 344 10.18 1.60 -15.88
C CYS A 344 10.23 1.34 -17.41
N GLY A 345 11.19 0.51 -17.85
CA GLY A 345 11.31 0.07 -19.23
C GLY A 345 12.64 -0.67 -19.45
N THR A 346 12.91 -1.06 -20.70
CA THR A 346 14.15 -1.75 -21.05
C THR A 346 15.36 -0.88 -20.73
N ALA A 347 16.16 -1.32 -19.75
CA ALA A 347 17.33 -0.59 -19.23
C ALA A 347 17.02 0.84 -18.74
N LYS A 348 15.78 1.10 -18.29
CA LYS A 348 15.35 2.39 -17.73
C LYS A 348 14.79 2.24 -16.32
N TYR A 349 14.98 3.26 -15.50
CA TYR A 349 14.57 3.26 -14.10
C TYR A 349 14.01 4.63 -13.69
N CYS A 350 13.15 4.63 -12.68
CA CYS A 350 12.59 5.84 -12.10
C CYS A 350 13.66 6.60 -11.31
N TYR A 351 13.75 7.91 -11.54
CA TYR A 351 14.54 8.85 -10.74
C TYR A 351 13.81 10.19 -10.68
N GLY A 352 13.54 10.69 -9.47
CA GLY A 352 12.87 11.98 -9.27
C GLY A 352 11.54 12.10 -10.04
N GLY A 353 10.77 11.01 -10.07
CA GLY A 353 9.48 10.94 -10.77
C GLY A 353 9.54 10.65 -12.28
N HIS A 354 10.73 10.54 -12.88
CA HIS A 354 10.90 10.39 -14.33
C HIS A 354 11.52 9.04 -14.72
N CYS A 355 11.03 8.45 -15.82
CA CYS A 355 11.63 7.25 -16.39
C CYS A 355 12.87 7.60 -17.22
N SER A 356 14.07 7.28 -16.72
CA SER A 356 15.33 7.67 -17.35
C SER A 356 16.24 6.48 -17.65
N SER A 357 17.16 6.64 -18.61
CA SER A 357 18.16 5.62 -18.98
C SER A 357 19.37 5.58 -18.02
N ARG A 358 19.30 6.29 -16.88
CA ARG A 358 20.37 6.31 -15.88
C ARG A 358 20.51 4.91 -15.26
N GLN A 359 21.71 4.36 -15.32
CA GLN A 359 21.95 3.03 -14.76
C GLN A 359 22.13 3.07 -13.23
N PRO A 360 21.64 2.05 -12.51
CA PRO A 360 21.92 1.87 -11.09
C PRO A 360 23.44 1.75 -10.84
N PRO A 361 23.94 2.29 -9.71
CA PRO A 361 25.36 2.28 -9.36
C PRO A 361 25.89 0.87 -9.11
N LYS A 362 25.06 -0.06 -8.62
CA LYS A 362 25.42 -1.48 -8.43
C LYS A 362 24.36 -2.41 -9.04
N PRO A 363 24.77 -3.49 -9.72
CA PRO A 363 23.83 -4.51 -10.16
C PRO A 363 23.28 -5.25 -8.92
N VAL A 364 22.00 -5.60 -8.96
CA VAL A 364 21.40 -6.52 -7.97
C VAL A 364 21.17 -7.86 -8.64
N LYS A 365 21.21 -8.94 -7.87
CA LYS A 365 20.82 -10.25 -8.37
C LYS A 365 19.36 -10.18 -8.81
N VAL A 366 19.13 -10.50 -10.08
CA VAL A 366 17.80 -10.61 -10.67
C VAL A 366 17.55 -12.09 -10.93
N THR A 367 16.42 -12.61 -10.45
CA THR A 367 16.01 -13.98 -10.72
C THR A 367 14.55 -13.95 -11.17
N PRO A 368 14.25 -14.31 -12.43
CA PRO A 368 12.87 -14.43 -12.89
C PRO A 368 12.10 -15.47 -12.08
N GLY A 369 10.80 -15.23 -11.89
CA GLY A 369 9.94 -16.16 -11.15
C GLY A 369 9.62 -17.43 -11.96
N GLY A 370 9.64 -18.58 -11.28
CA GLY A 370 9.12 -19.84 -11.81
C GLY A 370 7.95 -20.38 -10.99
N TRP A 371 6.98 -20.99 -11.66
CA TRP A 371 5.81 -21.57 -11.01
C TRP A 371 6.17 -22.83 -10.22
N SER A 372 5.64 -22.96 -9.01
CA SER A 372 5.55 -24.25 -8.35
C SER A 372 4.56 -25.19 -9.06
N VAL A 373 4.60 -26.45 -8.65
CA VAL A 373 3.61 -27.44 -9.07
C VAL A 373 2.21 -27.02 -8.62
N TRP A 374 1.20 -27.35 -9.43
CA TRP A 374 -0.19 -27.13 -9.07
C TRP A 374 -0.56 -27.92 -7.80
N ARG A 375 -1.13 -27.22 -6.83
CA ARG A 375 -1.73 -27.79 -5.63
C ARG A 375 -3.24 -27.78 -5.78
N LYS A 376 -3.85 -28.96 -5.83
CA LYS A 376 -5.31 -29.10 -5.84
C LYS A 376 -5.87 -28.73 -4.46
N GLY A 377 -6.78 -27.77 -4.44
CA GLY A 377 -7.53 -27.41 -3.25
C GLY A 377 -8.61 -28.45 -2.90
N LEU A 378 -9.36 -28.19 -1.84
CA LEU A 378 -10.51 -29.01 -1.48
C LEU A 378 -11.71 -28.66 -2.38
N CYS A 379 -12.60 -29.63 -2.58
CA CYS A 379 -13.90 -29.37 -3.19
C CYS A 379 -14.73 -28.52 -2.23
N THR A 380 -15.28 -27.43 -2.73
CA THR A 380 -16.14 -26.50 -1.98
C THR A 380 -17.49 -26.36 -2.67
N SER A 381 -18.56 -26.09 -1.91
CA SER A 381 -19.90 -25.86 -2.47
C SER A 381 -20.70 -24.97 -1.53
N GLY A 382 -21.48 -24.04 -2.10
CA GLY A 382 -22.46 -23.24 -1.35
C GLY A 382 -23.73 -24.02 -0.97
N CYS A 383 -23.86 -25.28 -1.42
CA CYS A 383 -25.04 -26.11 -1.25
C CYS A 383 -26.33 -25.42 -1.69
N ILE A 384 -26.24 -24.73 -2.83
CA ILE A 384 -27.34 -24.06 -3.50
C ILE A 384 -27.96 -25.03 -4.50
N GLN A 385 -29.27 -24.94 -4.72
CA GLN A 385 -29.98 -25.72 -5.73
C GLN A 385 -29.31 -25.58 -7.11
N LYS A 386 -29.14 -26.70 -7.82
CA LYS A 386 -28.46 -26.82 -9.14
C LYS A 386 -26.96 -26.46 -9.17
N ALA A 387 -26.37 -26.00 -8.05
CA ALA A 387 -24.93 -25.76 -7.98
C ALA A 387 -24.13 -27.07 -8.11
N LYS A 388 -22.93 -26.96 -8.68
CA LYS A 388 -21.90 -27.99 -8.66
C LYS A 388 -20.85 -27.63 -7.61
N GLY A 389 -20.10 -28.63 -7.13
CA GLY A 389 -18.90 -28.35 -6.35
C GLY A 389 -17.82 -27.74 -7.24
N MET A 390 -16.99 -26.86 -6.65
CA MET A 390 -15.83 -26.26 -7.30
C MET A 390 -14.56 -26.63 -6.53
N GLN A 391 -13.53 -27.03 -7.25
CA GLN A 391 -12.18 -27.26 -6.77
C GLN A 391 -11.23 -26.27 -7.44
N THR A 392 -10.62 -25.41 -6.65
CA THR A 392 -9.58 -24.49 -7.14
C THR A 392 -8.23 -25.15 -6.96
N SER A 393 -7.45 -25.26 -8.05
CA SER A 393 -6.03 -25.59 -7.95
C SER A 393 -5.23 -24.30 -8.01
N THR A 394 -4.24 -24.16 -7.14
CA THR A 394 -3.39 -22.96 -7.06
C THR A 394 -1.92 -23.34 -7.19
N ARG A 395 -1.11 -22.39 -7.63
CA ARG A 395 0.35 -22.48 -7.66
C ARG A 395 0.95 -21.14 -7.28
N GLU A 396 2.11 -21.18 -6.65
CA GLU A 396 2.83 -20.01 -6.20
C GLU A 396 4.01 -19.74 -7.14
N CYS A 397 4.35 -18.46 -7.29
CA CYS A 397 5.52 -18.04 -8.04
C CYS A 397 6.77 -18.11 -7.14
N ASN A 398 7.23 -19.31 -6.83
CA ASN A 398 8.30 -19.56 -5.86
C ASN A 398 9.31 -20.65 -6.26
N ASN A 399 9.31 -21.11 -7.52
CA ASN A 399 10.20 -22.17 -7.99
C ASN A 399 10.93 -21.82 -9.31
N PRO A 400 11.96 -20.93 -9.28
CA PRO A 400 12.43 -20.18 -8.11
C PRO A 400 11.56 -18.95 -7.82
N ALA A 401 11.65 -18.40 -6.61
CA ALA A 401 10.99 -17.15 -6.27
C ALA A 401 11.59 -15.97 -7.05
N PRO A 402 10.76 -15.02 -7.54
CA PRO A 402 11.26 -13.85 -8.22
C PRO A 402 12.04 -12.95 -7.25
N VAL A 403 13.23 -12.53 -7.67
CA VAL A 403 14.10 -11.64 -6.89
C VAL A 403 14.39 -10.39 -7.70
N ASN A 404 14.09 -9.23 -7.11
CA ASN A 404 14.35 -7.89 -7.67
C ASN A 404 13.87 -7.72 -9.12
N THR A 405 12.68 -8.27 -9.43
CA THR A 405 12.09 -8.21 -10.77
C THR A 405 10.57 -8.16 -10.73
N ASP A 406 10.01 -7.37 -11.63
CA ASP A 406 8.57 -7.37 -11.93
C ASP A 406 8.19 -8.49 -12.91
N GLN A 407 9.18 -9.13 -13.54
CA GLN A 407 8.99 -10.36 -14.33
C GLN A 407 8.74 -11.53 -13.38
N GLY A 408 7.51 -11.59 -12.88
CA GLY A 408 6.97 -12.73 -12.16
C GLY A 408 6.70 -13.91 -13.10
N CYS A 409 5.92 -14.86 -12.62
CA CYS A 409 5.64 -16.09 -13.35
C CYS A 409 4.59 -15.88 -14.44
N GLU A 410 4.84 -16.42 -15.63
CA GLU A 410 3.93 -16.27 -16.75
C GLU A 410 2.71 -17.20 -16.69
N GLY A 411 1.51 -16.63 -16.72
CA GLY A 411 0.24 -17.38 -16.75
C GLY A 411 -0.60 -17.13 -15.50
N VAL A 412 -1.66 -17.92 -15.31
CA VAL A 412 -2.57 -17.80 -14.16
C VAL A 412 -2.00 -18.52 -12.91
N ASN A 413 -2.26 -17.98 -11.72
CA ASN A 413 -1.89 -18.60 -10.44
C ASN A 413 -2.94 -19.61 -9.94
N SER A 414 -4.14 -19.59 -10.54
CA SER A 414 -5.31 -20.38 -10.13
C SER A 414 -6.04 -20.95 -11.35
N GLN A 415 -6.56 -22.18 -11.21
CA GLN A 415 -7.43 -22.82 -12.19
C GLN A 415 -8.59 -23.52 -11.46
N PHE A 416 -9.72 -23.68 -12.16
CA PHE A 416 -10.97 -24.12 -11.56
C PHE A 416 -11.48 -25.38 -12.25
N ASP A 417 -11.84 -26.38 -11.45
CA ASP A 417 -12.40 -27.64 -11.91
C ASP A 417 -13.70 -27.95 -11.15
N PHE A 418 -14.69 -28.53 -11.83
CA PHE A 418 -15.89 -29.03 -11.15
C PHE A 418 -15.59 -30.30 -10.37
N CYS A 419 -16.22 -30.44 -9.20
CA CYS A 419 -16.14 -31.62 -8.36
C CYS A 419 -17.53 -32.04 -7.85
N ARG A 420 -17.65 -33.28 -7.37
CA ARG A 420 -18.89 -33.77 -6.76
C ARG A 420 -19.00 -33.24 -5.33
N ASP A 421 -20.15 -32.64 -5.00
CA ASP A 421 -20.43 -32.03 -3.70
C ASP A 421 -21.47 -32.80 -2.87
N ASP A 422 -21.84 -34.02 -3.27
CA ASP A 422 -22.85 -34.86 -2.59
C ASP A 422 -22.55 -35.04 -1.09
N ASN A 423 -21.29 -35.35 -0.77
CA ASN A 423 -20.82 -35.53 0.61
C ASN A 423 -20.68 -34.23 1.40
N ILE A 424 -20.57 -33.09 0.70
CA ILE A 424 -20.46 -31.75 1.33
C ILE A 424 -21.85 -31.26 1.73
N CYS A 425 -22.83 -31.42 0.82
CA CYS A 425 -24.16 -30.89 1.01
C CYS A 425 -25.14 -31.87 1.66
N ALA A 426 -24.81 -33.17 1.67
CA ALA A 426 -25.65 -34.23 2.24
C ALA A 426 -27.12 -34.15 1.78
N GLY A 427 -27.35 -33.78 0.52
CA GLY A 427 -28.68 -33.58 -0.07
C GLY A 427 -29.46 -32.34 0.42
N LYS A 428 -28.95 -31.60 1.42
CA LYS A 428 -29.58 -30.39 1.94
C LYS A 428 -29.15 -29.18 1.12
N ARG A 429 -29.98 -28.81 0.13
CA ARG A 429 -29.73 -27.63 -0.71
C ARG A 429 -30.75 -26.53 -0.45
N GLN A 430 -30.27 -25.31 -0.27
CA GLN A 430 -31.11 -24.11 -0.15
C GLN A 430 -31.31 -23.44 -1.50
N SER A 431 -32.39 -22.66 -1.64
CA SER A 431 -32.57 -21.86 -2.85
C SER A 431 -31.58 -20.69 -2.89
N PRO A 432 -31.23 -20.17 -4.09
CA PRO A 432 -30.37 -18.99 -4.20
C PRO A 432 -30.91 -17.78 -3.41
N VAL A 433 -32.24 -17.62 -3.34
CA VAL A 433 -32.91 -16.55 -2.58
C VAL A 433 -32.65 -16.67 -1.08
N VAL A 434 -32.69 -17.88 -0.52
CA VAL A 434 -32.42 -18.09 0.92
C VAL A 434 -30.95 -17.79 1.23
N TYR A 435 -30.02 -18.29 0.39
CA TYR A 435 -28.60 -17.99 0.54
C TYR A 435 -28.33 -16.48 0.46
N ALA A 436 -28.86 -15.81 -0.57
CA ALA A 436 -28.73 -14.37 -0.75
C ALA A 436 -29.31 -13.59 0.43
N SER A 437 -30.50 -13.96 0.92
CA SER A 437 -31.14 -13.28 2.06
C SER A 437 -30.31 -13.38 3.34
N MET A 438 -29.69 -14.55 3.59
CA MET A 438 -28.76 -14.74 4.70
C MET A 438 -27.56 -13.80 4.57
N LYS A 439 -26.96 -13.71 3.39
CA LYS A 439 -25.83 -12.81 3.11
C LYS A 439 -26.21 -11.34 3.20
N CYS A 440 -27.39 -10.95 2.71
CA CYS A 440 -27.89 -9.58 2.86
C CYS A 440 -28.07 -9.18 4.33
N LYS A 441 -28.50 -10.10 5.20
CA LYS A 441 -28.55 -9.87 6.64
C LYS A 441 -27.14 -9.65 7.22
N GLU A 442 -26.13 -10.41 6.78
CA GLU A 442 -24.74 -10.17 7.16
C GLU A 442 -24.25 -8.80 6.69
N PHE A 443 -24.47 -8.45 5.41
CA PHE A 443 -24.06 -7.17 4.83
C PHE A 443 -24.74 -5.98 5.51
N SER A 444 -26.00 -6.12 5.94
CA SER A 444 -26.76 -5.07 6.64
C SER A 444 -26.17 -4.64 7.98
N LYS A 445 -25.26 -5.44 8.57
CA LYS A 445 -24.50 -5.08 9.77
C LYS A 445 -23.40 -4.06 9.47
N LEU A 446 -22.89 -4.06 8.23
CA LEU A 446 -21.85 -3.16 7.75
C LEU A 446 -22.44 -1.96 6.99
N LEU A 447 -23.58 -2.17 6.32
CA LEU A 447 -24.22 -1.23 5.41
C LEU A 447 -25.66 -0.92 5.87
N PRO A 448 -25.88 0.16 6.64
CA PRO A 448 -27.17 0.51 7.22
C PRO A 448 -28.31 0.75 6.21
N GLU A 449 -27.99 1.05 4.94
CA GLU A 449 -28.94 1.24 3.85
C GLU A 449 -29.64 -0.06 3.41
N LEU A 450 -29.05 -1.22 3.73
CA LEU A 450 -29.63 -2.52 3.40
C LEU A 450 -30.67 -2.93 4.44
N ASP A 451 -31.80 -3.46 3.98
CA ASP A 451 -32.86 -3.95 4.85
C ASP A 451 -32.45 -5.28 5.51
N PRO A 452 -32.28 -5.34 6.85
CA PRO A 452 -31.85 -6.54 7.55
C PRO A 452 -32.91 -7.65 7.53
N LYS A 453 -34.16 -7.31 7.18
CA LYS A 453 -35.28 -8.23 6.97
C LYS A 453 -35.62 -8.38 5.48
N GLY A 454 -34.89 -7.69 4.61
CA GLY A 454 -35.09 -7.70 3.18
C GLY A 454 -34.72 -9.04 2.56
N ALA A 455 -35.43 -9.43 1.50
CA ALA A 455 -35.05 -10.58 0.70
C ALA A 455 -33.75 -10.28 -0.08
N GLY A 456 -32.96 -11.32 -0.30
CA GLY A 456 -31.87 -11.33 -1.28
C GLY A 456 -32.32 -11.92 -2.61
N LEU A 457 -31.62 -11.56 -3.68
CA LEU A 457 -31.94 -11.96 -5.05
C LEU A 457 -30.69 -12.42 -5.80
N GLN A 458 -30.85 -13.48 -6.61
CA GLN A 458 -29.93 -13.80 -7.71
C GLN A 458 -30.54 -13.23 -8.99
N ALA A 459 -29.84 -12.29 -9.63
CA ALA A 459 -30.33 -11.68 -10.85
C ALA A 459 -30.26 -12.65 -12.04
N PRO A 460 -31.07 -12.48 -13.09
CA PRO A 460 -30.88 -13.19 -14.35
C PRO A 460 -29.51 -12.89 -14.99
N HIS A 461 -29.04 -13.79 -15.84
CA HIS A 461 -27.83 -13.59 -16.63
C HIS A 461 -28.02 -12.50 -17.69
N GLU A 462 -26.96 -11.73 -17.91
CA GLU A 462 -26.90 -10.65 -18.90
C GLU A 462 -25.56 -10.74 -19.65
N ASP A 463 -25.61 -10.87 -20.98
CA ASP A 463 -24.40 -11.02 -21.81
C ASP A 463 -23.43 -9.83 -21.67
N GLY A 464 -23.97 -8.62 -21.52
CA GLY A 464 -23.17 -7.39 -21.33
C GLY A 464 -22.65 -7.19 -19.91
N ARG A 465 -23.15 -7.95 -18.92
CA ARG A 465 -22.80 -7.86 -17.50
C ARG A 465 -22.78 -9.25 -16.90
N VAL A 466 -21.80 -10.04 -17.33
CA VAL A 466 -21.72 -11.47 -16.98
C VAL A 466 -21.56 -11.73 -15.48
N TRP A 467 -21.21 -10.72 -14.67
CA TRP A 467 -21.15 -10.81 -13.21
C TRP A 467 -22.54 -10.77 -12.53
N THR A 468 -23.58 -10.23 -13.17
CA THR A 468 -24.87 -9.90 -12.52
C THR A 468 -25.53 -11.12 -11.85
N SER A 469 -25.56 -12.27 -12.52
CA SER A 469 -26.18 -13.49 -11.96
C SER A 469 -25.33 -14.19 -10.90
N CYS A 470 -24.10 -13.73 -10.68
CA CYS A 470 -23.19 -14.23 -9.65
C CYS A 470 -22.97 -13.23 -8.51
N ALA A 471 -23.49 -12.01 -8.63
CA ALA A 471 -23.55 -11.04 -7.54
C ALA A 471 -24.79 -11.28 -6.65
N ILE A 472 -24.65 -10.99 -5.35
CA ILE A 472 -25.75 -11.02 -4.40
C ILE A 472 -26.41 -9.64 -4.37
N PHE A 473 -27.71 -9.62 -4.64
CA PHE A 473 -28.51 -8.39 -4.63
C PHE A 473 -29.37 -8.33 -3.37
N CYS A 474 -29.26 -7.23 -2.62
CA CYS A 474 -29.93 -7.02 -1.35
C CYS A 474 -30.97 -5.92 -1.43
N LYS A 475 -32.14 -6.15 -0.85
CA LYS A 475 -33.19 -5.14 -0.79
C LYS A 475 -32.75 -3.94 0.06
N ARG A 476 -32.94 -2.73 -0.47
CA ARG A 476 -32.66 -1.46 0.22
C ARG A 476 -33.85 -1.02 1.07
N ARG A 477 -33.56 -0.36 2.20
CA ARG A 477 -34.59 0.19 3.10
C ARG A 477 -35.37 1.38 2.51
N ASP A 478 -34.69 2.20 1.72
CA ASP A 478 -35.18 3.51 1.28
C ASP A 478 -36.15 3.45 0.09
N SER A 479 -35.92 2.50 -0.82
CA SER A 479 -36.57 2.43 -2.13
C SER A 479 -37.24 1.08 -2.39
N GLY A 480 -36.90 0.06 -1.61
CA GLY A 480 -37.28 -1.33 -1.88
C GLY A 480 -36.64 -1.92 -3.14
N ALA A 481 -35.80 -1.16 -3.84
CA ALA A 481 -34.95 -1.64 -4.93
C ALA A 481 -33.91 -2.63 -4.40
N PHE A 482 -33.34 -3.45 -5.28
CA PHE A 482 -32.23 -4.32 -4.93
C PHE A 482 -30.90 -3.69 -5.34
N TYR A 483 -29.85 -3.91 -4.54
CA TYR A 483 -28.52 -3.36 -4.75
C TYR A 483 -27.46 -4.40 -4.40
N THR A 484 -26.40 -4.48 -5.21
CA THR A 484 -25.23 -5.31 -4.87
C THR A 484 -24.09 -4.43 -4.35
N PRO A 485 -23.67 -4.57 -3.07
CA PRO A 485 -22.67 -3.71 -2.45
C PRO A 485 -21.24 -4.13 -2.82
N ARG A 486 -20.95 -4.18 -4.12
CA ARG A 486 -19.67 -4.66 -4.65
C ARG A 486 -18.50 -3.70 -4.39
N ILE A 487 -18.78 -2.41 -4.26
CA ILE A 487 -17.76 -1.37 -4.12
C ILE A 487 -17.39 -1.16 -2.65
N GLU A 488 -18.37 -1.17 -1.76
CA GLU A 488 -18.21 -0.97 -0.33
C GLU A 488 -17.58 -2.17 0.37
N LEU A 489 -17.90 -3.39 -0.06
CA LEU A 489 -17.37 -4.62 0.53
C LEU A 489 -16.02 -5.07 -0.06
N ASN A 490 -15.60 -4.46 -1.18
CA ASN A 490 -14.42 -4.85 -1.98
C ASN A 490 -13.14 -5.01 -1.16
N ASP A 491 -12.94 -4.14 -0.16
CA ASP A 491 -11.72 -4.06 0.64
C ASP A 491 -11.88 -4.58 2.08
N LEU A 492 -13.08 -5.08 2.43
CA LEU A 492 -13.41 -5.57 3.78
C LEU A 492 -13.21 -7.08 3.98
N GLY A 493 -12.75 -7.80 2.95
CA GLY A 493 -12.63 -9.26 2.99
C GLY A 493 -13.99 -9.98 3.04
N VAL A 494 -15.08 -9.29 2.68
CA VAL A 494 -16.44 -9.83 2.62
C VAL A 494 -16.85 -9.97 1.16
N SER A 495 -17.08 -11.20 0.69
CA SER A 495 -17.46 -11.43 -0.70
C SER A 495 -18.94 -11.09 -0.96
N PRO A 496 -19.25 -10.16 -1.89
CA PRO A 496 -20.62 -9.83 -2.32
C PRO A 496 -21.16 -10.79 -3.37
N TYR A 497 -20.51 -11.93 -3.62
CA TYR A 497 -20.83 -12.85 -4.70
C TYR A 497 -21.35 -14.20 -4.18
N PHE A 498 -22.10 -14.90 -5.03
CA PHE A 498 -22.39 -16.31 -4.84
C PHE A 498 -21.09 -17.13 -4.95
N PRO A 499 -20.97 -18.24 -4.20
CA PRO A 499 -19.82 -19.13 -4.29
C PRO A 499 -19.64 -19.67 -5.71
N ASP A 500 -18.38 -19.90 -6.10
CA ASP A 500 -18.08 -20.55 -7.36
C ASP A 500 -18.74 -21.93 -7.44
N GLY A 501 -19.22 -22.30 -8.63
CA GLY A 501 -20.04 -23.49 -8.88
C GLY A 501 -21.55 -23.26 -8.75
N THR A 502 -21.98 -22.08 -8.31
CA THR A 502 -23.42 -21.71 -8.31
C THR A 502 -23.96 -21.64 -9.73
N TRP A 503 -25.06 -22.35 -10.02
CA TRP A 503 -25.71 -22.28 -11.33
C TRP A 503 -26.32 -20.89 -11.56
N CYS A 504 -26.11 -20.32 -12.75
CA CYS A 504 -26.52 -18.94 -13.04
C CYS A 504 -27.29 -18.77 -14.36
N HIS A 505 -27.08 -19.64 -15.35
CA HIS A 505 -27.79 -19.57 -16.63
C HIS A 505 -27.81 -20.92 -17.36
N LYS A 506 -28.70 -21.03 -18.35
CA LYS A 506 -28.69 -22.06 -19.37
C LYS A 506 -29.03 -21.39 -20.69
N ASP A 507 -28.13 -21.49 -21.66
CA ASP A 507 -28.30 -20.86 -22.97
C ASP A 507 -29.33 -21.62 -23.83
N PHE A 508 -29.57 -21.10 -25.03
CA PHE A 508 -30.50 -21.70 -26.00
C PHE A 508 -30.02 -23.05 -26.55
N THR A 509 -28.72 -23.35 -26.50
CA THR A 509 -28.15 -24.65 -26.92
C THR A 509 -28.32 -25.72 -25.84
N GLY A 510 -28.63 -25.29 -24.62
CA GLY A 510 -28.78 -26.13 -23.45
C GLY A 510 -27.51 -26.25 -22.61
N MET A 511 -26.47 -25.48 -22.92
CA MET A 511 -25.24 -25.39 -22.14
C MET A 511 -25.50 -24.68 -20.81
N ASN A 512 -25.04 -25.27 -19.71
CA ASN A 512 -25.16 -24.65 -18.39
C ASN A 512 -24.02 -23.67 -18.15
N TYR A 513 -24.33 -22.64 -17.37
CA TYR A 513 -23.37 -21.64 -16.91
C TYR A 513 -23.34 -21.66 -15.38
N PHE A 514 -22.14 -21.43 -14.85
CA PHE A 514 -21.87 -21.43 -13.42
C PHE A 514 -21.04 -20.20 -13.04
N CYS A 515 -21.18 -19.77 -11.80
CA CYS A 515 -20.33 -18.74 -11.22
C CYS A 515 -18.90 -19.27 -11.11
N MET A 516 -17.97 -18.56 -11.73
CA MET A 516 -16.54 -18.85 -11.70
C MET A 516 -15.81 -17.52 -11.63
N HIS A 517 -15.06 -17.31 -10.54
CA HIS A 517 -14.34 -16.07 -10.30
C HIS A 517 -15.26 -14.83 -10.44
N HIS A 518 -16.42 -14.88 -9.78
CA HIS A 518 -17.46 -13.84 -9.76
C HIS A 518 -18.28 -13.64 -11.05
N HIS A 519 -18.00 -14.41 -12.11
CA HIS A 519 -18.67 -14.27 -13.40
C HIS A 519 -19.50 -15.50 -13.75
N CYS A 520 -20.64 -15.31 -14.41
CA CYS A 520 -21.48 -16.39 -14.92
C CYS A 520 -20.94 -16.84 -16.27
N LEU A 521 -20.20 -17.96 -16.25
CA LEU A 521 -19.44 -18.44 -17.40
C LEU A 521 -19.90 -19.85 -17.80
N PRO A 522 -19.78 -20.23 -19.09
CA PRO A 522 -20.21 -21.54 -19.56
C PRO A 522 -19.42 -22.68 -18.90
N GLU A 523 -20.03 -23.86 -18.73
CA GLU A 523 -19.42 -24.97 -17.99
C GLU A 523 -18.16 -25.56 -18.64
N ASN A 524 -17.86 -25.23 -19.89
CA ASN A 524 -16.63 -25.61 -20.59
C ASN A 524 -15.61 -24.45 -20.69
N PHE A 525 -15.84 -23.34 -19.98
CA PHE A 525 -14.98 -22.17 -20.04
C PHE A 525 -13.58 -22.49 -19.50
N GLN A 526 -12.55 -22.07 -20.23
CA GLN A 526 -11.16 -22.19 -19.81
C GLN A 526 -10.54 -20.80 -19.66
N PHE A 527 -10.05 -20.48 -18.47
CA PHE A 527 -9.39 -19.21 -18.21
C PHE A 527 -8.08 -19.11 -19.01
N THR A 528 -7.99 -18.08 -19.86
CA THR A 528 -6.75 -17.74 -20.57
C THR A 528 -6.16 -16.42 -20.06
N LYS A 529 -4.82 -16.26 -20.19
CA LYS A 529 -4.05 -15.08 -19.75
C LYS A 529 -4.61 -13.74 -20.26
N LYS A 530 -5.30 -13.74 -21.41
CA LYS A 530 -5.83 -12.52 -22.07
C LYS A 530 -7.25 -12.14 -21.65
N GLN A 531 -8.01 -13.03 -20.97
CA GLN A 531 -9.46 -12.85 -20.76
C GLN A 531 -9.85 -12.45 -19.33
N ILE A 532 -9.00 -12.67 -18.34
CA ILE A 532 -9.27 -12.25 -16.95
C ILE A 532 -9.34 -10.72 -16.82
N PRO A 533 -8.45 -9.92 -17.46
CA PRO A 533 -8.53 -8.45 -17.38
C PRO A 533 -9.72 -7.85 -18.13
N THR A 534 -10.29 -8.54 -19.12
CA THR A 534 -11.39 -8.03 -19.96
C THR A 534 -12.78 -8.17 -19.33
N LEU A 535 -12.86 -8.83 -18.18
CA LEU A 535 -14.10 -9.04 -17.43
C LEU A 535 -14.32 -8.01 -16.30
N ASP A 536 -13.31 -7.17 -16.02
CA ASP A 536 -13.36 -6.15 -14.96
C ASP A 536 -14.29 -4.99 -15.37
N ASP A 537 -15.45 -4.91 -14.72
CA ASP A 537 -16.49 -3.92 -14.98
C ASP A 537 -16.35 -2.64 -14.13
N VAL A 538 -15.27 -2.55 -13.33
CA VAL A 538 -14.99 -1.44 -12.42
C VAL A 538 -13.69 -0.74 -12.83
N PRO A 539 -13.62 -0.02 -13.97
CA PRO A 539 -12.37 0.51 -14.53
C PRO A 539 -11.92 1.83 -13.87
N PHE A 540 -11.99 1.91 -12.54
CA PHE A 540 -11.71 3.15 -11.80
C PHE A 540 -11.02 2.92 -10.46
N SER A 541 -10.41 3.99 -9.96
CA SER A 541 -9.66 3.98 -8.70
C SER A 541 -10.57 3.68 -7.50
N GLN A 542 -10.10 2.77 -6.65
CA GLN A 542 -10.71 2.35 -5.40
C GLN A 542 -9.97 2.89 -4.16
N ASN A 543 -9.06 3.86 -4.31
CA ASN A 543 -8.43 4.53 -3.17
C ASN A 543 -9.47 5.22 -2.28
N ALA A 544 -9.17 5.36 -0.99
CA ALA A 544 -9.96 6.18 -0.08
C ALA A 544 -9.95 7.64 -0.55
N ARG A 545 -11.02 8.37 -0.22
CA ARG A 545 -11.18 9.80 -0.55
C ARG A 545 -11.47 10.58 0.74
N PRO A 546 -10.97 11.83 0.85
CA PRO A 546 -11.00 12.59 2.10
C PRO A 546 -12.38 13.15 2.42
N ASN A 547 -13.07 13.70 1.41
CA ASN A 547 -14.18 14.62 1.61
C ASN A 547 -15.30 14.47 0.55
N LYS A 548 -15.88 13.28 0.28
CA LYS A 548 -17.07 13.19 -0.60
C LYS A 548 -17.79 11.83 -0.66
N PRO A 549 -19.02 11.79 -1.25
CA PRO A 549 -20.26 11.30 -0.69
C PRO A 549 -20.49 9.81 -1.08
N PRO A 550 -21.71 9.23 -0.96
CA PRO A 550 -21.96 7.87 -1.44
C PRO A 550 -21.55 7.69 -2.90
N ILE A 551 -21.28 6.44 -3.28
CA ILE A 551 -21.11 6.00 -4.68
C ILE A 551 -22.00 6.83 -5.62
N PRO A 552 -21.43 7.41 -6.70
CA PRO A 552 -22.16 8.24 -7.65
C PRO A 552 -23.52 7.62 -8.02
N PRO A 553 -24.64 8.37 -8.04
CA PRO A 553 -25.98 7.79 -8.21
C PRO A 553 -26.13 6.93 -9.47
N ASN A 554 -25.51 7.33 -10.57
CA ASN A 554 -25.44 6.57 -11.82
C ASN A 554 -24.68 5.23 -11.66
N LEU A 555 -23.56 5.23 -10.95
CA LEU A 555 -22.83 4.01 -10.63
C LEU A 555 -23.64 3.11 -9.67
N LYS A 556 -24.32 3.71 -8.69
CA LYS A 556 -25.24 2.98 -7.80
C LYS A 556 -26.40 2.35 -8.59
N ASN A 557 -26.93 3.05 -9.59
CA ASN A 557 -27.96 2.55 -10.48
C ASN A 557 -27.47 1.41 -11.38
N TYR A 558 -26.22 1.46 -11.84
CA TYR A 558 -25.59 0.36 -12.59
C TYR A 558 -25.53 -0.93 -11.76
N PHE A 559 -25.28 -0.82 -10.45
CA PHE A 559 -25.30 -1.95 -9.51
C PHE A 559 -26.67 -2.23 -8.87
N ALA A 560 -27.74 -1.63 -9.38
CA ALA A 560 -29.08 -1.76 -8.81
C ALA A 560 -30.10 -2.38 -9.77
N LEU A 561 -31.09 -3.03 -9.18
CA LEU A 561 -32.28 -3.53 -9.84
C LEU A 561 -33.51 -2.86 -9.21
N SER A 562 -34.51 -2.58 -10.02
CA SER A 562 -35.84 -2.15 -9.57
C SER A 562 -36.44 -3.15 -8.56
N PRO A 563 -37.50 -2.76 -7.82
CA PRO A 563 -38.22 -3.69 -6.92
C PRO A 563 -38.73 -4.97 -7.61
N ASN A 564 -38.92 -4.93 -8.94
CA ASN A 564 -39.33 -6.08 -9.76
C ASN A 564 -38.14 -6.92 -10.29
N GLY A 565 -36.91 -6.64 -9.85
CA GLY A 565 -35.71 -7.39 -10.24
C GLY A 565 -35.15 -7.05 -11.62
N ARG A 566 -35.64 -5.99 -12.28
CA ARG A 566 -35.10 -5.53 -13.58
C ARG A 566 -33.97 -4.51 -13.38
N PRO A 567 -32.88 -4.56 -14.17
CA PRO A 567 -31.82 -3.55 -14.15
C PRO A 567 -32.34 -2.12 -14.21
N ILE A 568 -31.81 -1.25 -13.35
CA ILE A 568 -32.08 0.19 -13.44
C ILE A 568 -31.22 0.81 -14.56
N GLN A 569 -29.97 0.38 -14.65
CA GLN A 569 -29.02 0.83 -15.66
C GLN A 569 -28.08 -0.32 -16.04
N THR A 570 -27.82 -0.49 -17.34
CA THR A 570 -27.02 -1.61 -17.89
C THR A 570 -25.68 -1.18 -18.46
N SER A 571 -25.44 0.12 -18.59
CA SER A 571 -24.19 0.69 -19.08
C SER A 571 -23.73 1.84 -18.20
N PHE A 572 -22.43 2.05 -18.11
CA PHE A 572 -21.81 3.09 -17.30
C PHE A 572 -20.66 3.72 -18.10
N LYS A 573 -20.55 5.06 -18.08
CA LYS A 573 -19.45 5.78 -18.73
C LYS A 573 -18.44 6.25 -17.69
N ASN A 574 -17.17 5.95 -17.92
CA ASN A 574 -16.09 6.30 -16.98
C ASN A 574 -15.93 7.82 -16.78
N THR A 575 -16.37 8.63 -17.75
CA THR A 575 -16.41 10.11 -17.66
C THR A 575 -17.30 10.63 -16.54
N ASP A 576 -18.19 9.80 -16.01
CA ASP A 576 -19.10 10.19 -14.94
C ASP A 576 -18.52 9.93 -13.54
N LEU A 577 -17.28 9.40 -13.47
CA LEU A 577 -16.55 9.28 -12.21
C LEU A 577 -15.69 10.51 -12.02
N TYR A 578 -15.82 11.13 -10.85
CA TYR A 578 -15.02 12.28 -10.47
C TYR A 578 -13.53 11.96 -10.64
N SER A 579 -12.83 12.77 -11.44
CA SER A 579 -11.39 12.91 -11.31
C SER A 579 -11.09 13.31 -9.87
N THR A 580 -10.14 12.65 -9.23
CA THR A 580 -9.63 13.08 -7.92
C THR A 580 -8.95 14.43 -8.14
N ASN A 581 -9.60 15.51 -7.71
CA ASN A 581 -8.96 16.82 -7.66
C ASN A 581 -8.04 16.83 -6.43
N GLU A 582 -6.77 17.18 -6.61
CA GLU A 582 -5.76 17.19 -5.54
C GLU A 582 -6.14 18.14 -4.41
N GLU A 583 -6.85 19.23 -4.74
CA GLU A 583 -7.44 20.18 -3.79
C GLU A 583 -8.39 19.53 -2.76
N GLU A 584 -8.93 18.32 -3.01
CA GLU A 584 -9.75 17.61 -2.02
C GLU A 584 -8.94 17.15 -0.80
N TRP A 585 -7.61 17.06 -0.93
CA TRP A 585 -6.65 16.68 0.12
C TRP A 585 -5.94 17.86 0.78
N GLU A 586 -6.34 19.10 0.49
CA GLU A 586 -5.71 20.28 1.09
C GLU A 586 -5.93 20.30 2.61
N THR A 587 -4.83 20.42 3.37
CA THR A 587 -4.91 20.58 4.83
C THR A 587 -3.90 21.58 5.37
N LYS A 588 -4.15 22.09 6.57
CA LYS A 588 -3.10 22.70 7.39
C LYS A 588 -2.53 21.63 8.31
N ASP A 589 -1.37 21.11 7.97
CA ASP A 589 -0.62 20.00 8.58
C ASP A 589 0.66 20.47 9.28
N TYR A 590 0.72 21.74 9.69
CA TYR A 590 1.80 22.24 10.52
C TYR A 590 1.33 23.10 11.70
N VAL A 591 2.16 23.12 12.75
CA VAL A 591 1.98 23.93 13.96
C VAL A 591 3.06 25.02 14.01
N GLU A 592 2.61 26.25 14.19
CA GLU A 592 3.49 27.41 14.39
C GLU A 592 3.86 27.58 15.86
N LEU A 593 5.14 27.74 16.16
CA LEU A 593 5.63 28.01 17.51
C LEU A 593 5.83 29.52 17.70
N PRO A 594 5.08 30.19 18.59
CA PRO A 594 5.14 31.65 18.73
C PRO A 594 6.52 32.22 19.07
N SER A 595 7.35 31.47 19.78
CA SER A 595 8.74 31.83 20.11
C SER A 595 9.67 31.78 18.89
N ILE A 596 9.39 30.88 17.95
CA ILE A 596 10.17 30.65 16.73
C ILE A 596 9.76 31.63 15.64
N GLN A 597 8.47 31.96 15.55
CA GLN A 597 7.94 32.96 14.63
C GLN A 597 8.65 34.33 14.79
N LYS A 598 8.94 34.75 16.02
CA LYS A 598 9.72 35.96 16.30
C LYS A 598 11.18 35.88 15.80
N ARG A 599 11.79 34.69 15.86
CA ARG A 599 13.17 34.45 15.38
C ARG A 599 13.23 34.48 13.85
N PHE A 600 12.26 33.88 13.16
CA PHE A 600 12.18 33.93 11.70
C PHE A 600 11.74 35.30 11.16
N GLN A 601 10.86 36.03 11.86
CA GLN A 601 10.52 37.42 11.51
C GLN A 601 11.74 38.36 11.66
N ALA A 602 12.55 38.17 12.71
CA ALA A 602 13.80 38.93 12.87
C ALA A 602 14.82 38.62 11.76
N LEU A 603 14.95 37.36 11.35
CA LEU A 603 15.81 36.95 10.22
C LEU A 603 15.30 37.49 8.87
N GLN A 604 13.99 37.58 8.65
CA GLN A 604 13.41 38.22 7.45
C GLN A 604 13.61 39.74 7.45
N GLN A 605 13.59 40.39 8.62
CA GLN A 605 13.89 41.82 8.76
C GLN A 605 15.36 42.14 8.49
N GLU A 606 16.29 41.30 8.93
CA GLU A 606 17.71 41.44 8.61
C GLU A 606 17.99 41.33 7.11
N VAL A 607 17.21 40.51 6.37
CA VAL A 607 17.32 40.42 4.90
C VAL A 607 16.76 41.67 4.20
N SER A 608 15.68 42.28 4.71
CA SER A 608 15.15 43.53 4.14
C SER A 608 16.03 44.76 4.40
N ASP A 609 16.81 44.75 5.49
CA ASP A 609 17.70 45.85 5.84
C ASP A 609 19.05 45.79 5.09
N PHE A 610 19.41 44.64 4.50
CA PHE A 610 20.59 44.50 3.64
C PHE A 610 20.37 44.90 2.18
N ASP A 611 19.12 45.05 1.72
CA ASP A 611 18.78 45.57 0.39
C ASP A 611 18.68 47.12 0.35
N PHE A 612 19.03 47.80 1.45
CA PHE A 612 18.98 49.26 1.58
C PHE A 612 20.31 49.97 1.90
N PHE A 613 21.46 49.30 1.71
CA PHE A 613 22.79 49.93 1.79
C PHE A 613 23.68 49.69 0.58
#